data_AF-A0A1G1VV42-F1
#
_entry.id   AF-A0A1G1VV42-F1
#
_cell.length_a   1.000
_cell.length_b   1.000
_cell.length_c   1.000
_cell.angle_alpha   90.00
_cell.angle_beta   90.00
_cell.angle_gamma   90.00
#
_symmetry.space_group_name_H-M   'P 1'
#
loop_
_entity.id
_entity.type
_entity.pdbx_description
1 polymer ?
#
loop_
_entity_poly.entity_id
_entity_poly.type
_entity_poly.pdbx_seq_one_letter_code
_entity_poly.pdbx_strand_id
1 'polypeptide(L)'
;MSVKEADKYLPESRGITDAFEAVKMKHFTIKDSAEEIRQIPIERLRLAASDYFTAGVAFLANRGHDEYMQEVGTTTWWAVNQKLVVVAMTEDMREAAILLGVPPRVARTFYSKDDEPHVIFASSRESGTQREVAFILMPPEFIVKAQSRPIEALATMAWLCSQVRDMANGRLYIDREHFTERAEATEAHFLFEAIEHHPETQLAPEYRNSMELYPQGINSLPRTIIYRGMSGTEFREAPSN
;
A
#
# COMPACT_ATOMS: atom_id res chain seq x y z
N MET A 1 6.36 -3.01 17.21
CA MET A 1 5.57 -2.17 18.17
C MET A 1 4.22 -1.90 17.55
N SER A 2 3.11 -1.94 18.30
CA SER A 2 1.75 -1.73 17.75
C SER A 2 1.32 -0.25 17.74
N VAL A 3 0.79 0.21 16.62
CA VAL A 3 0.06 1.47 16.47
C VAL A 3 -1.37 1.30 16.99
N LYS A 4 -1.61 1.68 18.24
CA LYS A 4 -2.93 1.49 18.90
C LYS A 4 -4.12 2.08 18.14
N GLU A 5 -3.93 3.24 17.50
CA GLU A 5 -5.00 3.90 16.73
C GLU A 5 -5.40 3.12 15.48
N ALA A 6 -4.51 2.26 14.98
CA ALA A 6 -4.73 1.43 13.81
C ALA A 6 -5.58 0.19 14.10
N ASP A 7 -5.65 -0.24 15.36
CA ASP A 7 -6.41 -1.44 15.76
C ASP A 7 -7.91 -1.33 15.44
N LYS A 8 -8.47 -0.11 15.36
CA LYS A 8 -9.89 0.10 14.99
C LYS A 8 -10.23 -0.34 13.56
N TYR A 9 -9.24 -0.55 12.70
CA TYR A 9 -9.41 -1.01 11.32
C TYR A 9 -9.21 -2.52 11.18
N LEU A 10 -8.80 -3.20 12.25
CA LEU A 10 -8.46 -4.62 12.22
C LEU A 10 -9.60 -5.46 12.81
N PRO A 11 -9.86 -6.66 12.26
CA PRO A 11 -10.79 -7.61 12.87
C PRO A 11 -10.25 -8.13 14.21
N GLU A 12 -11.11 -8.70 15.06
CA GLU A 12 -10.66 -9.39 16.28
C GLU A 12 -9.80 -10.61 15.97
N SER A 13 -10.15 -11.35 14.91
CA SER A 13 -9.32 -12.43 14.37
C SER A 13 -7.94 -11.90 13.98
N ARG A 14 -6.89 -12.67 14.25
CA ARG A 14 -5.51 -12.35 13.84
C ARG A 14 -5.11 -13.00 12.51
N GLY A 15 -5.99 -13.79 11.91
CA GLY A 15 -5.72 -14.45 10.63
C GLY A 15 -5.47 -13.46 9.51
N ILE A 16 -4.46 -13.74 8.67
CA ILE A 16 -4.14 -12.96 7.47
C ILE A 16 -5.30 -12.95 6.47
N THR A 17 -6.08 -14.04 6.43
CA THR A 17 -7.26 -14.18 5.58
C THR A 17 -8.39 -13.24 5.96
N ASP A 18 -8.41 -12.78 7.21
CA ASP A 18 -9.49 -11.96 7.74
C ASP A 18 -9.13 -10.48 7.70
N ALA A 19 -7.94 -10.10 7.23
CA ALA A 19 -7.36 -8.77 7.36
C ALA A 19 -8.29 -7.60 6.97
N PHE A 20 -9.20 -7.83 6.01
CA PHE A 20 -10.14 -6.82 5.52
C PHE A 20 -11.58 -7.03 5.98
N GLU A 21 -11.87 -8.05 6.80
CA GLU A 21 -13.24 -8.41 7.22
C GLU A 21 -13.93 -7.26 7.98
N ALA A 22 -13.21 -6.55 8.86
CA ALA A 22 -13.77 -5.39 9.56
C ALA A 22 -14.23 -4.28 8.59
N VAL A 23 -13.45 -4.04 7.53
CA VAL A 23 -13.77 -3.05 6.49
C VAL A 23 -14.92 -3.52 5.61
N LYS A 24 -14.91 -4.79 5.21
CA LYS A 24 -15.98 -5.43 4.44
C LYS A 24 -17.31 -5.34 5.17
N MET A 25 -17.34 -5.61 6.48
CA MET A 25 -18.55 -5.48 7.30
C MET A 25 -19.02 -4.03 7.42
N LYS A 26 -18.10 -3.07 7.53
CA LYS A 26 -18.41 -1.63 7.56
C LYS A 26 -19.01 -1.15 6.23
N HIS A 27 -18.53 -1.69 5.11
CA HIS A 27 -18.94 -1.33 3.75
C HIS A 27 -19.70 -2.47 3.07
N PHE A 28 -20.59 -3.16 3.79
CA PHE A 28 -21.31 -4.35 3.32
C PHE A 28 -22.19 -4.12 2.06
N THR A 29 -22.42 -2.86 1.69
CA THR A 29 -23.17 -2.48 0.48
C THR A 29 -22.32 -2.55 -0.79
N ILE A 30 -20.99 -2.64 -0.65
CA ILE A 30 -20.07 -2.87 -1.75
C ILE A 30 -20.26 -4.27 -2.27
N LYS A 31 -20.28 -4.37 -3.60
CA LYS A 31 -20.59 -5.58 -4.34
C LYS A 31 -19.34 -6.45 -4.48
N ASP A 32 -19.56 -7.72 -4.82
CA ASP A 32 -18.49 -8.74 -4.85
C ASP A 32 -17.79 -8.83 -6.21
N SER A 33 -18.15 -7.98 -7.18
CA SER A 33 -17.56 -7.94 -8.52
C SER A 33 -17.18 -6.53 -8.96
N ALA A 34 -16.14 -6.42 -9.78
CA ALA A 34 -15.63 -5.13 -10.24
C ALA A 34 -16.66 -4.40 -11.12
N GLU A 35 -17.38 -5.14 -11.98
CA GLU A 35 -18.46 -4.60 -12.81
C GLU A 35 -19.58 -3.98 -11.96
N GLU A 36 -19.96 -4.62 -10.86
CA GLU A 36 -21.01 -4.08 -9.99
C GLU A 36 -20.50 -2.91 -9.15
N ILE A 37 -19.24 -2.93 -8.70
CA ILE A 37 -18.64 -1.80 -7.96
C ILE A 37 -18.57 -0.57 -8.85
N ARG A 38 -18.21 -0.70 -10.14
CA ARG A 38 -18.18 0.41 -11.11
C ARG A 38 -19.55 1.06 -11.35
N GLN A 39 -20.65 0.38 -11.01
CA GLN A 39 -22.00 0.98 -11.07
C GLN A 39 -22.32 1.85 -9.84
N ILE A 40 -21.50 1.78 -8.78
CA ILE A 40 -21.66 2.58 -7.59
C ILE A 40 -20.98 3.95 -7.83
N PRO A 41 -21.68 5.07 -7.57
CA PRO A 41 -21.06 6.39 -7.68
C PRO A 41 -19.76 6.50 -6.89
N ILE A 42 -18.70 7.01 -7.52
CA ILE A 42 -17.33 7.03 -6.96
C ILE A 42 -17.25 7.75 -5.61
N GLU A 43 -18.12 8.75 -5.38
CA GLU A 43 -18.22 9.49 -4.12
C GLU A 43 -18.62 8.58 -2.95
N ARG A 44 -19.41 7.53 -3.22
CA ARG A 44 -19.79 6.52 -2.22
C ARG A 44 -18.67 5.53 -1.94
N LEU A 45 -17.76 5.33 -2.89
CA LEU A 45 -16.63 4.40 -2.77
C LEU A 45 -15.39 5.05 -2.14
N ARG A 46 -15.30 6.39 -2.11
CA ARG A 46 -14.15 7.13 -1.58
C ARG A 46 -13.75 6.72 -0.16
N LEU A 47 -14.73 6.58 0.73
CA LEU A 47 -14.48 6.18 2.12
C LEU A 47 -14.04 4.73 2.21
N ALA A 48 -14.62 3.85 1.39
CA ALA A 48 -14.25 2.45 1.36
C ALA A 48 -12.82 2.26 0.88
N ALA A 49 -12.43 2.91 -0.22
CA ALA A 49 -11.05 2.89 -0.69
C ALA A 49 -10.08 3.31 0.43
N SER A 50 -10.35 4.45 1.09
CA SER A 50 -9.52 4.91 2.20
C SER A 50 -9.45 3.88 3.34
N ASP A 51 -10.57 3.25 3.70
CA ASP A 51 -10.63 2.26 4.78
C ASP A 51 -9.92 0.95 4.42
N TYR A 52 -10.05 0.45 3.18
CA TYR A 52 -9.33 -0.74 2.71
C TYR A 52 -7.82 -0.50 2.72
N PHE A 53 -7.36 0.63 2.19
CA PHE A 53 -5.95 1.02 2.26
C PHE A 53 -5.48 1.08 3.71
N THR A 54 -6.24 1.77 4.58
CA THR A 54 -5.87 1.96 5.98
C THR A 54 -5.86 0.65 6.76
N ALA A 55 -6.75 -0.31 6.46
CA ALA A 55 -6.73 -1.64 7.06
C ALA A 55 -5.50 -2.44 6.65
N GLY A 56 -5.08 -2.37 5.38
CA GLY A 56 -3.83 -2.98 4.93
C GLY A 56 -2.60 -2.39 5.65
N VAL A 57 -2.53 -1.06 5.76
CA VAL A 57 -1.47 -0.37 6.52
C VAL A 57 -1.48 -0.80 8.00
N ALA A 58 -2.66 -0.82 8.62
CA ALA A 58 -2.84 -1.24 10.01
C ALA A 58 -2.39 -2.68 10.22
N PHE A 59 -2.69 -3.57 9.27
CA PHE A 59 -2.32 -4.97 9.35
C PHE A 59 -0.80 -5.10 9.33
N LEU A 60 -0.13 -4.46 8.38
CA LEU A 60 1.33 -4.48 8.32
C LEU A 60 1.96 -3.88 9.58
N ALA A 61 1.46 -2.74 10.07
CA ALA A 61 2.00 -2.06 11.24
C ALA A 61 1.89 -2.87 12.54
N ASN A 62 0.78 -3.58 12.74
CA ASN A 62 0.46 -4.22 14.02
C ASN A 62 0.57 -5.75 14.00
N ARG A 63 0.50 -6.35 12.81
CA ARG A 63 0.44 -7.79 12.57
C ARG A 63 1.39 -8.26 11.47
N GLY A 64 2.25 -7.37 10.97
CA GLY A 64 3.38 -7.76 10.12
C GLY A 64 4.21 -8.84 10.82
N HIS A 65 4.60 -9.85 10.04
CA HIS A 65 5.22 -11.08 10.54
C HIS A 65 6.59 -10.86 11.19
N ASP A 66 7.29 -9.79 10.82
CA ASP A 66 8.57 -9.41 11.40
C ASP A 66 8.70 -7.90 11.66
N GLU A 67 9.83 -7.52 12.26
CA GLU A 67 10.13 -6.13 12.58
C GLU A 67 10.19 -5.24 11.33
N TYR A 68 10.61 -5.78 10.19
CA TYR A 68 10.73 -5.04 8.95
C TYR A 68 9.36 -4.68 8.37
N MET A 69 8.44 -5.64 8.26
CA MET A 69 7.06 -5.36 7.84
C MET A 69 6.34 -4.41 8.79
N GLN A 70 6.54 -4.57 10.10
CA GLN A 70 5.97 -3.64 11.08
C GLN A 70 6.51 -2.22 10.91
N GLU A 71 7.79 -2.06 10.59
CA GLU A 71 8.41 -0.76 10.29
C GLU A 71 7.85 -0.14 9.00
N VAL A 72 7.69 -0.95 7.94
CA VAL A 72 7.05 -0.53 6.69
C VAL A 72 5.63 0.00 6.97
N GLY A 73 4.79 -0.79 7.64
CA GLY A 73 3.42 -0.39 7.97
C GLY A 73 3.36 0.82 8.91
N THR A 74 4.22 0.88 9.94
CA THR A 74 4.24 1.99 10.92
C THR A 74 4.67 3.30 10.26
N THR A 75 5.65 3.27 9.36
CA THR A 75 6.07 4.46 8.63
C THR A 75 4.97 4.99 7.71
N THR A 76 4.30 4.09 6.98
CA THR A 76 3.17 4.47 6.15
C THR A 76 2.03 5.02 6.98
N TRP A 77 1.74 4.43 8.15
CA TRP A 77 0.74 4.96 9.08
C TRP A 77 1.05 6.39 9.53
N TRP A 78 2.31 6.67 9.88
CA TRP A 78 2.72 8.03 10.20
C TRP A 78 2.49 8.99 9.03
N ALA A 79 2.84 8.59 7.81
CA ALA A 79 2.61 9.43 6.61
C ALA A 79 1.11 9.72 6.39
N VAL A 80 0.24 8.73 6.63
CA VAL A 80 -1.23 8.92 6.63
C VAL A 80 -1.65 9.95 7.70
N ASN A 81 -1.16 9.81 8.93
CA ASN A 81 -1.47 10.74 10.03
C ASN A 81 -0.96 12.17 9.76
N GLN A 82 0.15 12.33 9.04
CA GLN A 82 0.67 13.63 8.60
C GLN A 82 -0.05 14.21 7.37
N LYS A 83 -1.10 13.54 6.88
CA LYS A 83 -1.83 13.92 5.66
C LYS A 83 -0.95 13.96 4.41
N LEU A 84 0.11 13.14 4.38
CA LEU A 84 1.00 13.00 3.21
C LEU A 84 0.52 11.93 2.23
N VAL A 85 -0.58 11.24 2.56
CA VAL A 85 -1.18 10.20 1.71
C VAL A 85 -2.62 10.58 1.39
N VAL A 86 -2.96 10.56 0.10
CA VAL A 86 -4.31 10.77 -0.40
C VAL A 86 -4.73 9.54 -1.18
N VAL A 87 -5.78 8.87 -0.73
CA VAL A 87 -6.34 7.70 -1.41
C VAL A 87 -7.53 8.13 -2.26
N ALA A 88 -7.50 7.78 -3.55
CA ALA A 88 -8.55 8.08 -4.50
C ALA A 88 -8.97 6.81 -5.24
N MET A 89 -10.28 6.53 -5.27
CA MET A 89 -10.82 5.54 -6.18
C MET A 89 -10.71 6.09 -7.61
N THR A 90 -10.38 5.25 -8.59
CA THR A 90 -10.40 5.63 -10.01
C THR A 90 -10.78 4.45 -10.90
N GLU A 91 -11.49 4.74 -11.99
CA GLU A 91 -11.82 3.76 -13.02
C GLU A 91 -10.83 3.81 -14.20
N ASP A 92 -10.10 4.92 -14.36
CA ASP A 92 -9.02 5.05 -15.33
C ASP A 92 -7.78 5.62 -14.63
N MET A 93 -6.82 4.72 -14.38
CA MET A 93 -5.55 5.03 -13.75
C MET A 93 -4.74 6.06 -14.56
N ARG A 94 -4.83 6.01 -15.90
CA ARG A 94 -4.06 6.87 -16.80
C ARG A 94 -4.63 8.28 -16.79
N GLU A 95 -5.96 8.41 -16.85
CA GLU A 95 -6.62 9.71 -16.76
C GLU A 95 -6.34 10.37 -15.39
N ALA A 96 -6.51 9.62 -14.30
CA ALA A 96 -6.19 10.10 -12.96
C ALA A 96 -4.71 10.52 -12.83
N ALA A 97 -3.79 9.75 -13.41
CA ALA A 97 -2.37 10.10 -13.42
C ALA A 97 -2.08 11.40 -14.18
N ILE A 98 -2.70 11.59 -15.34
CA ILE A 98 -2.56 12.81 -16.14
C ILE A 98 -3.09 14.03 -15.37
N LEU A 99 -4.24 13.90 -14.69
CA LEU A 99 -4.80 14.96 -13.84
C LEU A 99 -3.88 15.32 -12.67
N LEU A 100 -3.10 14.36 -12.19
CA LEU A 100 -2.08 14.56 -11.15
C LEU A 100 -0.73 15.05 -11.71
N GLY A 101 -0.67 15.39 -13.00
CA GLY A 101 0.50 16.00 -13.64
C GLY A 101 1.53 15.01 -14.20
N VAL A 102 1.22 13.71 -14.24
CA VAL A 102 2.07 12.72 -14.92
C VAL A 102 2.00 12.96 -16.43
N PRO A 103 3.14 13.10 -17.13
CA PRO A 103 3.13 13.32 -18.59
C PRO A 103 2.39 12.19 -19.31
N PRO A 104 1.53 12.46 -20.31
CA PRO A 104 0.71 11.43 -20.97
C PRO A 104 1.51 10.24 -21.52
N ARG A 105 2.74 10.48 -22.01
CA ARG A 105 3.63 9.41 -22.48
C ARG A 105 4.05 8.43 -21.37
N VAL A 106 4.16 8.92 -20.13
CA VAL A 106 4.51 8.14 -18.93
C VAL A 106 3.23 7.51 -18.35
N ALA A 107 2.12 8.24 -18.32
CA ALA A 107 0.84 7.67 -17.91
C ALA A 107 0.42 6.49 -18.80
N ARG A 108 0.77 6.52 -20.09
CA ARG A 108 0.57 5.38 -21.03
C ARG A 108 1.41 4.14 -20.71
N THR A 109 2.50 4.27 -19.95
CA THR A 109 3.31 3.13 -19.50
C THR A 109 2.82 2.58 -18.16
N PHE A 110 1.84 3.22 -17.51
CA PHE A 110 1.10 2.56 -16.45
C PHE A 110 0.33 1.46 -17.17
N TYR A 111 0.87 0.24 -17.09
CA TYR A 111 0.35 -0.91 -17.81
C TYR A 111 -1.12 -1.11 -17.47
N SER A 112 -1.84 -1.78 -18.37
CA SER A 112 -3.20 -2.28 -18.20
C SER A 112 -3.37 -3.32 -17.08
N LYS A 113 -2.52 -3.30 -16.04
CA LYS A 113 -2.89 -3.80 -14.72
C LYS A 113 -3.85 -2.77 -14.12
N ASP A 114 -4.97 -2.56 -14.79
CA ASP A 114 -6.06 -1.71 -14.29
C ASP A 114 -6.63 -2.28 -12.98
N ASP A 115 -6.19 -3.48 -12.58
CA ASP A 115 -6.65 -4.19 -11.40
C ASP A 115 -5.81 -3.93 -10.12
N GLU A 116 -4.64 -3.27 -10.23
CA GLU A 116 -3.78 -2.99 -9.08
C GLU A 116 -3.69 -1.49 -8.75
N PRO A 117 -3.72 -1.11 -7.46
CA PRO A 117 -3.45 0.25 -7.05
C PRO A 117 -2.06 0.74 -7.45
N HIS A 118 -1.93 2.03 -7.70
CA HIS A 118 -0.65 2.68 -7.97
C HIS A 118 -0.47 3.92 -7.09
N VAL A 119 0.79 4.25 -6.84
CA VAL A 119 1.17 5.49 -6.16
C VAL A 119 1.73 6.50 -7.16
N ILE A 120 1.32 7.75 -7.01
CA ILE A 120 1.86 8.90 -7.73
C ILE A 120 2.34 9.91 -6.71
N PHE A 121 3.60 10.31 -6.82
CA PHE A 121 4.13 11.37 -5.96
C PHE A 121 4.01 12.71 -6.66
N ALA A 122 3.47 13.69 -5.95
CA ALA A 122 3.44 15.06 -6.39
C ALA A 122 3.94 15.98 -5.28
N SER A 123 4.56 17.09 -5.68
CA SER A 123 4.89 18.17 -4.76
C SER A 123 3.65 19.03 -4.51
N SER A 124 3.23 19.14 -3.26
CA SER A 124 2.25 20.12 -2.80
C SER A 124 2.96 21.29 -2.14
N ARG A 125 2.48 22.52 -2.39
CA ARG A 125 2.87 23.70 -1.61
C ARG A 125 1.71 24.10 -0.73
N GLU A 126 1.80 23.78 0.55
CA GLU A 126 0.82 24.20 1.56
C GLU A 126 1.51 25.13 2.55
N SER A 127 0.94 26.32 2.77
CA SER A 127 1.46 27.32 3.71
C SER A 127 2.95 27.68 3.53
N GLY A 128 3.41 27.77 2.27
CA GLY A 128 4.79 28.14 1.94
C GLY A 128 5.84 27.04 2.08
N THR A 129 5.45 25.85 2.56
CA THR A 129 6.34 24.67 2.65
C THR A 129 6.04 23.71 1.50
N GLN A 130 7.06 23.34 0.73
CA GLN A 130 6.92 22.27 -0.27
C GLN A 130 6.99 20.93 0.46
N ARG A 131 5.95 20.10 0.28
CA ARG A 131 5.85 18.75 0.82
C ARG A 131 5.57 17.77 -0.30
N GLU A 132 6.10 16.56 -0.20
CA GLU A 132 5.71 15.47 -1.08
C GLU A 132 4.43 14.81 -0.57
N VAL A 133 3.52 14.53 -1.49
CA VAL A 133 2.26 13.84 -1.22
C VAL A 133 2.18 12.62 -2.12
N ALA A 134 1.83 11.48 -1.53
CA ALA A 134 1.55 10.23 -2.22
C ALA A 134 0.05 10.14 -2.54
N PHE A 135 -0.28 10.11 -3.81
CA PHE A 135 -1.63 9.82 -4.31
C PHE A 135 -1.73 8.33 -4.61
N ILE A 136 -2.48 7.60 -3.79
CA ILE A 136 -2.78 6.19 -4.01
C ILE A 136 -4.05 6.12 -4.84
N LEU A 137 -3.89 5.78 -6.11
CA LEU A 137 -4.97 5.50 -7.02
C LEU A 137 -5.38 4.04 -6.84
N MET A 138 -6.61 3.80 -6.41
CA MET A 138 -7.14 2.46 -6.17
C MET A 138 -8.23 2.14 -7.20
N PRO A 139 -8.12 1.03 -7.92
CA PRO A 139 -9.18 0.57 -8.80
C PRO A 139 -10.20 -0.31 -8.03
N PRO A 140 -11.46 -0.43 -8.51
CA PRO A 140 -12.49 -1.30 -7.93
C PRO A 140 -12.05 -2.75 -7.70
N GLU A 141 -11.22 -3.28 -8.58
CA GLU A 141 -10.69 -4.64 -8.58
C GLU A 141 -9.88 -4.95 -7.33
N PHE A 142 -9.18 -3.95 -6.79
CA PHE A 142 -8.45 -4.12 -5.55
C PHE A 142 -9.38 -4.44 -4.38
N ILE A 143 -10.59 -3.88 -4.34
CA ILE A 143 -11.58 -4.20 -3.31
C ILE A 143 -12.04 -5.65 -3.44
N VAL A 144 -12.35 -6.09 -4.66
CA VAL A 144 -12.73 -7.49 -4.94
C VAL A 144 -11.59 -8.43 -4.54
N LYS A 145 -10.35 -8.06 -4.84
CA LYS A 145 -9.16 -8.81 -4.46
C LYS A 145 -8.98 -8.87 -2.94
N ALA A 146 -9.17 -7.76 -2.22
CA ALA A 146 -9.09 -7.73 -0.77
C ALA A 146 -10.14 -8.64 -0.10
N GLN A 147 -11.30 -8.83 -0.74
CA GLN A 147 -12.37 -9.71 -0.26
C GLN A 147 -12.14 -11.19 -0.60
N SER A 148 -11.57 -11.49 -1.78
CA SER A 148 -11.46 -12.86 -2.31
C SER A 148 -10.07 -13.48 -2.17
N ARG A 149 -9.02 -12.66 -2.18
CA ARG A 149 -7.59 -13.02 -2.16
C ARG A 149 -6.82 -12.09 -1.21
N PRO A 150 -7.14 -12.12 0.10
CA PRO A 150 -6.61 -11.18 1.09
C PRO A 150 -5.08 -11.21 1.24
N ILE A 151 -4.43 -12.37 1.07
CA ILE A 151 -2.97 -12.49 1.10
C ILE A 151 -2.34 -11.70 -0.06
N GLU A 152 -2.86 -11.85 -1.27
CA GLU A 152 -2.37 -11.11 -2.42
C GLU A 152 -2.65 -9.60 -2.29
N ALA A 153 -3.82 -9.22 -1.78
CA ALA A 153 -4.13 -7.82 -1.52
C ALA A 153 -3.18 -7.21 -0.47
N LEU A 154 -2.83 -7.94 0.58
CA LEU A 154 -1.83 -7.49 1.56
C LEU A 154 -0.42 -7.42 0.97
N ALA A 155 -0.06 -8.30 0.02
CA ALA A 155 1.20 -8.22 -0.71
C ALA A 155 1.27 -6.92 -1.54
N THR A 156 0.21 -6.59 -2.27
CA THR A 156 0.07 -5.28 -2.95
C THR A 156 0.17 -4.12 -1.94
N MET A 157 -0.44 -4.24 -0.76
CA MET A 157 -0.31 -3.23 0.27
C MET A 157 1.12 -3.09 0.79
N ALA A 158 1.87 -4.18 0.94
CA ALA A 158 3.28 -4.14 1.32
C ALA A 158 4.12 -3.39 0.26
N TRP A 159 3.85 -3.65 -1.02
CA TRP A 159 4.43 -2.94 -2.15
C TRP A 159 4.14 -1.43 -2.11
N LEU A 160 2.88 -1.03 -1.91
CA LEU A 160 2.49 0.39 -1.78
C LEU A 160 3.08 1.05 -0.53
N CYS A 161 3.07 0.36 0.61
CA CYS A 161 3.60 0.89 1.85
C CYS A 161 5.11 1.11 1.76
N SER A 162 5.86 0.21 1.13
CA SER A 162 7.31 0.40 0.87
C SER A 162 7.58 1.71 0.14
N GLN A 163 6.74 2.02 -0.83
CA GLN A 163 6.87 3.23 -1.64
C GLN A 163 6.53 4.51 -0.86
N VAL A 164 5.46 4.49 -0.07
CA VAL A 164 5.13 5.61 0.82
C VAL A 164 6.20 5.79 1.89
N ARG A 165 6.78 4.70 2.39
CA ARG A 165 7.89 4.70 3.32
C ARG A 165 9.13 5.33 2.70
N ASP A 166 9.47 5.02 1.45
CA ASP A 166 10.56 5.67 0.71
C ASP A 166 10.37 7.19 0.64
N MET A 167 9.16 7.66 0.31
CA MET A 167 8.81 9.08 0.34
C MET A 167 8.99 9.69 1.73
N ALA A 168 8.41 9.07 2.76
CA ALA A 168 8.47 9.57 4.14
C ALA A 168 9.92 9.70 4.65
N ASN A 169 10.84 8.87 4.15
CA ASN A 169 12.26 8.90 4.49
C ASN A 169 13.12 9.71 3.50
N GLY A 170 12.52 10.48 2.59
CA GLY A 170 13.23 11.33 1.63
C GLY A 170 14.02 10.58 0.55
N ARG A 171 13.72 9.29 0.33
CA ARG A 171 14.43 8.44 -0.64
C ARG A 171 14.09 8.75 -2.09
N LEU A 172 12.95 9.38 -2.36
CA LEU A 172 12.52 9.74 -3.73
C LEU A 172 13.51 10.65 -4.48
N TYR A 173 14.34 11.41 -3.77
CA TYR A 173 15.33 12.30 -4.36
C TYR A 173 16.74 11.72 -4.40
N ILE A 174 17.06 10.87 -3.43
CA ILE A 174 18.43 10.37 -3.19
C ILE A 174 18.65 9.05 -3.92
N ASP A 175 17.61 8.23 -4.01
CA ASP A 175 17.72 6.84 -4.43
C ASP A 175 16.44 6.38 -5.15
N ARG A 176 16.07 7.18 -6.17
CA ARG A 176 14.85 6.98 -6.95
C ARG A 176 14.91 5.73 -7.83
N GLU A 177 16.10 5.38 -8.31
CA GLU A 177 16.30 4.28 -9.24
C GLU A 177 16.02 2.91 -8.61
N HIS A 178 16.23 2.76 -7.30
CA HIS A 178 15.99 1.52 -6.57
C HIS A 178 14.62 1.45 -5.86
N PHE A 179 13.77 2.45 -6.06
CA PHE A 179 12.47 2.53 -5.40
C PHE A 179 11.52 1.38 -5.78
N THR A 180 11.40 1.07 -7.07
CA THR A 180 10.56 -0.05 -7.55
C THR A 180 11.13 -1.38 -7.09
N GLU A 181 12.44 -1.54 -7.16
CA GLU A 181 13.16 -2.75 -6.75
C GLU A 181 12.95 -3.05 -5.25
N ARG A 182 13.03 -2.03 -4.38
CA ARG A 182 12.67 -2.17 -2.96
C ARG A 182 11.22 -2.59 -2.76
N ALA A 183 10.29 -1.98 -3.49
CA ALA A 183 8.87 -2.28 -3.33
C ALA A 183 8.54 -3.73 -3.74
N GLU A 184 9.08 -4.21 -4.87
CA GLU A 184 8.91 -5.60 -5.33
C GLU A 184 9.56 -6.59 -4.35
N ALA A 185 10.77 -6.29 -3.86
CA ALA A 185 11.43 -7.14 -2.87
C ALA A 185 10.66 -7.16 -1.52
N THR A 186 9.99 -6.05 -1.15
CA THR A 186 9.13 -5.97 0.04
C THR A 186 7.87 -6.82 -0.12
N GLU A 187 7.26 -6.81 -1.31
CA GLU A 187 6.13 -7.68 -1.65
C GLU A 187 6.51 -9.15 -1.54
N ALA A 188 7.63 -9.55 -2.16
CA ALA A 188 8.14 -10.90 -2.06
C ALA A 188 8.44 -11.30 -0.60
N HIS A 189 9.03 -10.39 0.18
CA HIS A 189 9.31 -10.59 1.61
C HIS A 189 8.05 -10.90 2.41
N PHE A 190 6.96 -10.19 2.14
CA PHE A 190 5.66 -10.48 2.74
C PHE A 190 5.13 -11.86 2.32
N LEU A 191 5.22 -12.20 1.04
CA LEU A 191 4.67 -13.44 0.49
C LEU A 191 5.37 -14.70 0.99
N PHE A 192 6.70 -14.68 1.20
CA PHE A 192 7.42 -15.86 1.73
C PHE A 192 6.84 -16.34 3.06
N GLU A 193 6.64 -15.41 3.99
CA GLU A 193 6.12 -15.72 5.32
C GLU A 193 4.63 -16.05 5.29
N ALA A 194 3.86 -15.34 4.46
CA ALA A 194 2.44 -15.65 4.27
C ALA A 194 2.23 -17.07 3.74
N ILE A 195 3.01 -17.53 2.75
CA ILE A 195 2.88 -18.88 2.19
C ILE A 195 3.42 -19.95 3.13
N GLU A 196 4.48 -19.68 3.89
CA GLU A 196 4.98 -20.62 4.90
C GLU A 196 3.87 -20.99 5.89
N HIS A 197 3.03 -20.02 6.26
CA HIS A 197 1.93 -20.19 7.20
C HIS A 197 0.60 -20.62 6.53
N HIS A 198 0.46 -20.37 5.23
CA HIS A 198 -0.73 -20.69 4.43
C HIS A 198 -0.36 -21.37 3.10
N PRO A 199 0.25 -22.57 3.14
CA PRO A 199 0.79 -23.25 1.96
C PRO A 199 -0.28 -23.69 0.95
N GLU A 200 -1.54 -23.73 1.35
CA GLU A 200 -2.69 -23.98 0.49
C GLU A 200 -3.00 -22.82 -0.48
N THR A 201 -2.44 -21.63 -0.22
CA THR A 201 -2.71 -20.43 -1.01
C THR A 201 -2.15 -20.57 -2.42
N GLN A 202 -3.04 -20.52 -3.42
CA GLN A 202 -2.65 -20.48 -4.82
C GLN A 202 -2.46 -19.03 -5.26
N LEU A 203 -1.20 -18.59 -5.33
CA LEU A 203 -0.88 -17.25 -5.83
C LEU A 203 -1.06 -17.12 -7.35
N ALA A 204 -1.45 -15.92 -7.78
CA ALA A 204 -1.41 -15.51 -9.18
C ALA A 204 0.05 -15.52 -9.71
N PRO A 205 0.26 -15.76 -11.02
CA PRO A 205 1.60 -15.88 -11.61
C PRO A 205 2.53 -14.71 -11.31
N GLU A 206 2.02 -13.48 -11.30
CA GLU A 206 2.80 -12.27 -11.04
C GLU A 206 3.45 -12.25 -9.65
N TYR A 207 2.77 -12.75 -8.62
CA TYR A 207 3.34 -12.85 -7.27
C TYR A 207 4.36 -13.95 -7.15
N ARG A 208 4.14 -15.09 -7.84
CA ARG A 208 5.16 -16.14 -7.93
C ARG A 208 6.42 -15.62 -8.61
N ASN A 209 6.28 -14.90 -9.71
CA ASN A 209 7.41 -14.28 -10.41
C ASN A 209 8.17 -13.29 -9.51
N SER A 210 7.46 -12.50 -8.70
CA SER A 210 8.06 -11.60 -7.71
C SER A 210 8.92 -12.36 -6.69
N MET A 211 8.40 -13.47 -6.16
CA MET A 211 9.16 -14.34 -5.24
C MET A 211 10.35 -15.03 -5.90
N GLU A 212 10.25 -15.42 -7.17
CA GLU A 212 11.36 -16.00 -7.93
C GLU A 212 12.49 -14.98 -8.19
N LEU A 213 12.13 -13.73 -8.47
CA LEU A 213 13.10 -12.63 -8.68
C LEU A 213 13.80 -12.23 -7.37
N TYR A 214 13.09 -12.25 -6.25
CA TYR A 214 13.61 -11.87 -4.94
C TYR A 214 13.51 -13.03 -3.93
N PRO A 215 14.30 -14.11 -4.09
CA PRO A 215 14.14 -15.37 -3.35
C PRO A 215 14.40 -15.28 -1.83
N GLN A 216 14.90 -14.15 -1.34
CA GLN A 216 15.12 -13.85 0.08
C GLN A 216 14.35 -12.59 0.52
N GLY A 217 13.28 -12.22 -0.21
CA GLY A 217 12.54 -10.99 0.00
C GLY A 217 13.45 -9.77 -0.12
N ILE A 218 13.36 -8.84 0.83
CA ILE A 218 14.16 -7.61 0.84
C ILE A 218 15.67 -7.88 0.92
N ASN A 219 16.06 -9.01 1.51
CA ASN A 219 17.47 -9.40 1.65
C ASN A 219 18.09 -9.90 0.34
N SER A 220 17.29 -10.07 -0.71
CA SER A 220 17.80 -10.31 -2.06
C SER A 220 18.53 -9.09 -2.62
N LEU A 221 18.27 -7.90 -2.08
CA LEU A 221 18.86 -6.64 -2.54
C LEU A 221 20.24 -6.40 -1.93
N PRO A 222 21.15 -5.70 -2.64
CA PRO A 222 22.36 -5.14 -2.07
C PRO A 222 22.10 -4.32 -0.81
N ARG A 223 22.95 -4.46 0.22
CA ARG A 223 22.85 -3.68 1.47
C ARG A 223 22.89 -2.16 1.28
N THR A 224 23.41 -1.69 0.15
CA THR A 224 23.43 -0.27 -0.22
C THR A 224 22.05 0.28 -0.58
N ILE A 225 21.15 -0.60 -1.00
CA ILE A 225 19.77 -0.30 -1.41
C ILE A 225 18.81 -0.48 -0.24
N ILE A 226 19.09 -1.46 0.63
CA ILE A 226 18.34 -1.70 1.86
C ILE A 226 18.62 -0.58 2.85
N TYR A 227 17.57 -0.07 3.49
CA TYR A 227 17.70 0.85 4.62
C TYR A 227 16.63 0.54 5.66
N ARG A 228 16.86 0.95 6.91
CA ARG A 228 15.83 1.02 7.94
C ARG A 228 15.20 2.40 7.90
N GLY A 229 13.88 2.45 7.77
CA GLY A 229 13.14 3.70 7.81
C GLY A 229 12.88 4.15 9.24
N MET A 230 12.10 5.23 9.37
CA MET A 230 11.68 5.75 10.66
C MET A 230 10.97 4.68 11.49
N SER A 231 11.55 4.35 12.64
CA SER A 231 10.92 3.49 13.61
C SER A 231 9.82 4.24 14.38
N GLY A 232 8.85 3.51 14.96
CA GLY A 232 7.78 4.09 15.80
C GLY A 232 8.25 5.08 16.89
N THR A 233 9.51 4.96 17.31
CA THR A 233 10.20 5.82 18.28
C THR A 233 10.71 7.16 17.72
N GLU A 234 10.94 7.25 16.41
CA GLU A 234 11.49 8.45 15.74
C GLU A 234 10.40 9.47 15.36
N PHE A 235 9.12 9.11 15.45
CA PHE A 235 7.99 10.00 15.14
C PHE A 235 7.63 11.01 16.25
N ARG A 236 8.42 11.08 17.33
CA ARG A 236 8.31 12.16 18.31
C ARG A 236 9.17 13.32 17.86
N GLU A 237 8.51 14.46 17.62
CA GLU A 237 9.03 15.78 17.22
C GLU A 237 8.83 16.12 15.74
N ALA A 238 7.58 16.27 15.32
CA ALA A 238 7.27 17.46 14.53
C ALA A 238 7.24 18.64 15.51
N PRO A 239 8.16 19.62 15.45
CA PRO A 239 8.02 20.84 16.23
C PRO A 239 6.74 21.53 15.76
N SER A 240 5.79 21.69 16.68
CA SER A 240 4.66 22.59 16.49
C SER A 240 5.21 24.02 16.45
N ASN A 241 5.36 24.56 15.22
CA ASN A 241 5.51 25.99 14.96
C ASN A 241 4.19 26.55 14.44
#